data_AF-A0A059X271-F1
#
_entry.id   AF-A0A059X271-F1
#
_cell.length_a   1.000
_cell.length_b   1.000
_cell.length_c   1.000
_cell.angle_alpha   90.00
_cell.angle_beta   90.00
_cell.angle_gamma   90.00
#
_symmetry.space_group_name_H-M   'P 1'
#
loop_
_entity.id
_entity.type
_entity.pdbx_description
1 polymer ?
#
loop_
_entity_poly.entity_id
_entity_poly.type
_entity_poly.pdbx_seq_one_letter_code
_entity_poly.pdbx_strand_id
1 'polypeptide(L)'
;PQARAFLQRPAAEAVVRVHKELKKQGLGIVIFDGYRPWSITKLFWEVTPDDKRKYVANPKTGSRHNRGCAVDLSIYDLKTGRLLPMPSDFDEFTERASPDYKGGTEEETRNRELLRKLMEAEGFTVNANEWWHFDYKDWQSYAIYDISFDDAGSLDKKPKKPKIEEKKEFKKIFDDAGISGGIYIYDLNRNKYTIFDRRRMDTGFVPASTSKILHSLIFLDSGAIKDENETLKWDGTLRSVEAWNQDQNLRSALKVSAVWFYVEVSKRVGQEKMQKYYDAVGYGNRDTNGFGADYWNKGNLRITPREQIEFLVKFQQNRLPFSPQVIAVVKDILIEEKTANYTLRAKTGWSDAFQPQVGWWVGYVERGADVYFFATEIDIKKDEDAAHRKEITKKI
;
A
#
# COMPACT_ATOMS: atom_id res chain seq x y z
N PRO A 1 20.93 0.08 12.20
CA PRO A 1 21.58 -1.08 11.51
C PRO A 1 20.79 -2.35 11.85
N GLN A 2 20.74 -3.31 10.92
CA GLN A 2 19.98 -4.56 11.05
C GLN A 2 20.82 -5.70 10.46
N ALA A 3 20.92 -6.83 11.16
CA ALA A 3 21.72 -7.98 10.70
C ALA A 3 20.97 -8.89 9.72
N ARG A 4 19.64 -8.75 9.63
CA ARG A 4 18.80 -9.46 8.65
C ARG A 4 18.66 -8.63 7.36
N ALA A 5 18.72 -9.30 6.21
CA ALA A 5 18.30 -8.73 4.94
C ALA A 5 16.87 -9.16 4.61
N PHE A 6 16.03 -8.23 4.17
CA PHE A 6 14.67 -8.53 3.72
C PHE A 6 14.55 -8.30 2.23
N LEU A 7 13.81 -9.15 1.52
CA LEU A 7 13.45 -8.96 0.13
C LEU A 7 12.00 -9.43 -0.06
N GLN A 8 11.42 -9.11 -1.22
CA GLN A 8 10.21 -9.79 -1.68
C GLN A 8 10.47 -11.29 -1.75
N ARG A 9 9.47 -12.08 -1.35
CA ARG A 9 9.63 -13.54 -1.24
C ARG A 9 10.23 -14.18 -2.51
N PRO A 10 9.76 -13.89 -3.74
CA PRO A 10 10.35 -14.49 -4.94
C PRO A 10 11.82 -14.13 -5.13
N ALA A 11 12.22 -12.89 -4.82
CA ALA A 11 13.61 -12.44 -4.89
C ALA A 11 14.47 -13.09 -3.80
N ALA A 12 13.98 -13.19 -2.56
CA ALA A 12 14.68 -13.88 -1.47
C ALA A 12 14.91 -15.36 -1.81
N GLU A 13 13.88 -16.05 -2.31
CA GLU A 13 13.97 -17.46 -2.72
C GLU A 13 14.96 -17.65 -3.89
N ALA A 14 15.03 -16.69 -4.81
CA ALA A 14 16.00 -16.67 -5.90
C ALA A 14 17.45 -16.56 -5.37
N VAL A 15 17.73 -15.62 -4.46
CA VAL A 15 19.05 -15.51 -3.80
C VAL A 15 19.40 -16.81 -3.04
N VAL A 16 18.43 -17.46 -2.40
CA VAL A 16 18.64 -18.74 -1.73
C VAL A 16 19.02 -19.85 -2.73
N ARG A 17 18.48 -19.85 -3.96
CA ARG A 17 18.89 -20.80 -5.01
C ARG A 17 20.32 -20.52 -5.49
N VAL A 18 20.69 -19.26 -5.70
CA VAL A 18 22.08 -18.85 -5.98
C VAL A 18 23.03 -19.33 -4.88
N HIS A 19 22.66 -19.12 -3.61
CA HIS A 19 23.46 -19.57 -2.47
C HIS A 19 23.66 -21.09 -2.45
N LYS A 20 22.61 -21.86 -2.76
CA LYS A 20 22.69 -23.32 -2.86
C LYS A 20 23.66 -23.78 -3.96
N GLU A 21 23.71 -23.06 -5.08
CA GLU A 21 24.65 -23.36 -6.16
C GLU A 21 26.10 -23.06 -5.77
N LEU A 22 26.35 -21.89 -5.17
CA LEU A 22 27.66 -21.50 -4.65
C LEU A 22 28.17 -22.49 -3.58
N LYS A 23 27.28 -23.00 -2.74
CA LYS A 23 27.63 -23.95 -1.68
C LYS A 23 28.23 -25.26 -2.22
N LYS A 24 27.86 -25.69 -3.44
CA LYS A 24 28.46 -26.86 -4.10
C LYS A 24 29.94 -26.65 -4.42
N GLN A 25 30.40 -25.40 -4.49
CA GLN A 25 31.77 -25.00 -4.77
C GLN A 25 32.53 -24.57 -3.50
N GLY A 26 31.96 -24.78 -2.31
CA GLY A 26 32.57 -24.31 -1.06
C GLY A 26 32.43 -22.81 -0.81
N LEU A 27 31.50 -22.14 -1.51
CA LEU A 27 31.29 -20.69 -1.44
C LEU A 27 29.94 -20.33 -0.79
N GLY A 28 29.86 -19.13 -0.22
CA GLY A 28 28.66 -18.56 0.38
C GLY A 28 28.37 -17.15 -0.13
N ILE A 29 27.21 -16.59 0.25
CA ILE A 29 26.81 -15.22 -0.10
C ILE A 29 26.92 -14.33 1.14
N VAL A 30 27.51 -13.15 0.98
CA VAL A 30 27.37 -12.03 1.93
C VAL A 30 26.41 -11.01 1.35
N ILE A 31 25.45 -10.53 2.13
CA ILE A 31 24.52 -9.47 1.71
C ILE A 31 24.92 -8.18 2.44
N PHE A 32 25.16 -7.13 1.67
CA PHE A 32 25.46 -5.79 2.17
C PHE A 32 24.19 -4.97 2.35
N ASP A 33 23.26 -5.04 1.40
CA ASP A 33 21.96 -4.38 1.50
C ASP A 33 20.84 -5.16 0.78
N GLY A 34 19.61 -4.99 1.25
CA GLY A 34 18.39 -5.58 0.70
C GLY A 34 17.26 -4.55 0.72
N TYR A 35 16.15 -4.85 1.40
CA TYR A 35 15.10 -3.88 1.63
C TYR A 35 15.63 -2.68 2.42
N ARG A 36 15.36 -1.48 1.91
CA ARG A 36 15.68 -0.22 2.58
C ARG A 36 14.37 0.55 2.75
N PRO A 37 13.98 1.01 3.96
CA PRO A 37 12.81 1.86 4.11
C PRO A 37 12.92 3.13 3.26
N TRP A 38 11.84 3.56 2.63
CA TRP A 38 11.82 4.75 1.77
C TRP A 38 12.32 6.01 2.50
N SER A 39 11.99 6.16 3.78
CA SER A 39 12.47 7.26 4.63
C SER A 39 14.00 7.36 4.68
N ILE A 40 14.71 6.24 4.59
CA ILE A 40 16.18 6.21 4.51
C ILE A 40 16.68 6.67 3.15
N THR A 41 16.03 6.27 2.05
CA THR A 41 16.34 6.82 0.71
C THR A 41 16.13 8.33 0.67
N LYS A 42 15.06 8.82 1.30
CA LYS A 42 14.78 10.26 1.43
C LYS A 42 15.88 10.98 2.18
N LEU A 43 16.32 10.42 3.32
CA LEU A 43 17.42 10.97 4.09
C LEU A 43 18.70 11.05 3.25
N PHE A 44 19.07 9.97 2.54
CA PHE A 44 20.25 9.97 1.65
C PHE A 44 20.16 11.07 0.59
N TRP A 45 19.00 11.26 -0.03
CA TRP A 45 18.80 12.33 -1.00
C TRP A 45 18.93 13.73 -0.39
N GLU A 46 18.39 13.94 0.81
CA GLU A 46 18.42 15.24 1.50
C GLU A 46 19.82 15.63 1.97
N VAL A 47 20.64 14.66 2.40
CA VAL A 47 22.03 14.92 2.85
C VAL A 47 23.05 14.90 1.70
N THR A 48 22.68 14.42 0.51
CA THR A 48 23.57 14.38 -0.65
C THR A 48 23.55 15.72 -1.39
N PRO A 49 24.72 16.35 -1.63
CA PRO A 49 24.84 17.56 -2.45
C PRO A 49 24.22 17.40 -3.84
N ASP A 50 23.67 18.48 -4.40
CA ASP A 50 22.92 18.45 -5.67
C ASP A 50 23.71 17.85 -6.84
N ASP A 51 25.00 18.17 -6.94
CA ASP A 51 25.93 17.67 -7.95
C ASP A 51 26.19 16.16 -7.85
N LYS A 52 25.90 15.56 -6.68
CA LYS A 52 26.05 14.13 -6.38
C LYS A 52 24.73 13.38 -6.35
N ARG A 53 23.58 14.05 -6.49
CA ARG A 53 22.25 13.41 -6.46
C ARG A 53 22.02 12.37 -7.56
N LYS A 54 22.82 12.38 -8.63
CA LYS A 54 22.80 11.34 -9.67
C LYS A 54 23.22 9.95 -9.16
N TYR A 55 23.90 9.87 -8.02
CA TYR A 55 24.35 8.61 -7.40
C TYR A 55 23.39 8.08 -6.33
N VAL A 56 22.32 8.82 -6.00
CA VAL A 56 21.32 8.39 -5.01
C VAL A 56 19.94 8.35 -5.65
N ALA A 57 19.13 7.38 -5.25
CA ALA A 57 17.80 7.22 -5.80
C ALA A 57 16.90 8.43 -5.47
N ASN A 58 16.19 8.95 -6.47
CA ASN A 58 15.24 10.03 -6.27
C ASN A 58 14.05 9.54 -5.41
N PRO A 59 13.79 10.12 -4.23
CA PRO A 59 12.71 9.69 -3.35
C PRO A 59 11.33 9.78 -4.01
N LYS A 60 11.15 10.67 -4.99
CA LYS A 60 9.89 10.80 -5.74
C LYS A 60 9.49 9.51 -6.45
N THR A 61 10.47 8.74 -6.94
CA THR A 61 10.26 7.47 -7.66
C THR A 61 10.65 6.24 -6.83
N GLY A 62 11.29 6.47 -5.68
CA GLY A 62 11.89 5.44 -4.83
C GLY A 62 13.04 4.70 -5.51
N SER A 63 13.57 3.68 -4.81
CA SER A 63 14.56 2.73 -5.33
C SER A 63 13.98 1.31 -5.38
N ARG A 64 14.66 0.38 -6.06
CA ARG A 64 14.27 -1.05 -6.01
C ARG A 64 14.51 -1.67 -4.64
N HIS A 65 15.46 -1.14 -3.85
CA HIS A 65 15.60 -1.49 -2.44
C HIS A 65 14.33 -1.14 -1.65
N ASN A 66 13.68 -0.01 -1.92
CA ASN A 66 12.41 0.34 -1.26
C ASN A 66 11.26 -0.61 -1.63
N ARG A 67 11.41 -1.39 -2.70
CA ARG A 67 10.43 -2.38 -3.14
C ARG A 67 10.73 -3.78 -2.61
N GLY A 68 11.89 -3.97 -1.95
CA GLY A 68 12.41 -5.28 -1.58
C GLY A 68 12.88 -6.10 -2.77
N CYS A 69 13.18 -5.46 -3.90
CA CYS A 69 13.52 -6.12 -5.16
C CYS A 69 14.96 -5.87 -5.63
N ALA A 70 15.78 -5.19 -4.84
CA ALA A 70 17.21 -5.09 -5.07
C ALA A 70 17.98 -5.76 -3.95
N VAL A 71 19.18 -6.23 -4.28
CA VAL A 71 20.13 -6.77 -3.31
C VAL A 71 21.55 -6.41 -3.72
N ASP A 72 22.32 -5.94 -2.74
CA ASP A 72 23.74 -5.68 -2.85
C ASP A 72 24.48 -6.82 -2.16
N LEU A 73 25.31 -7.57 -2.89
CA LEU A 73 25.91 -8.77 -2.35
C LEU A 73 27.26 -9.14 -2.98
N SER A 74 28.00 -10.01 -2.30
CA SER A 74 29.25 -10.60 -2.78
C SER A 74 29.35 -12.07 -2.35
N ILE A 75 30.47 -12.71 -2.67
CA ILE A 75 30.75 -14.12 -2.42
C ILE A 75 31.87 -14.23 -1.38
N TYR A 76 31.79 -15.21 -0.50
CA TYR A 76 32.85 -15.54 0.45
C TYR A 76 33.17 -17.04 0.44
N ASP A 77 34.38 -17.39 0.83
CA ASP A 77 34.83 -18.77 0.96
C ASP A 77 34.37 -19.36 2.30
N LEU A 78 33.68 -20.51 2.27
CA LEU A 78 33.08 -21.12 3.47
C LEU A 78 34.13 -21.66 4.45
N LYS A 79 35.34 -22.00 3.98
CA LYS A 79 36.39 -22.58 4.82
C LYS A 79 37.14 -21.51 5.61
N THR A 80 37.40 -20.37 4.97
CA THR A 80 38.22 -19.27 5.50
C THR A 80 37.38 -18.13 6.05
N GLY A 81 36.11 -18.01 5.64
CA GLY A 81 35.24 -16.89 5.97
C GLY A 81 35.61 -15.58 5.27
N ARG A 82 36.55 -15.61 4.32
CA ARG A 82 37.04 -14.42 3.62
C ARG A 82 36.21 -14.14 2.37
N LEU A 83 35.96 -12.84 2.10
CA LEU A 83 35.38 -12.42 0.83
C LEU A 83 36.31 -12.83 -0.31
N LEU A 84 35.72 -13.27 -1.41
CA LEU A 84 36.47 -13.42 -2.65
C LEU A 84 36.88 -12.04 -3.16
N PRO A 85 38.08 -11.89 -3.73
CA PRO A 85 38.51 -10.61 -4.30
C PRO A 85 37.59 -10.24 -5.46
N MET A 86 37.16 -8.98 -5.46
CA MET A 86 36.31 -8.36 -6.48
C MET A 86 37.02 -7.12 -7.04
N PRO A 87 36.65 -6.62 -8.23
CA PRO A 87 37.38 -5.54 -8.87
C PRO A 87 37.42 -4.22 -8.08
N SER A 88 36.51 -4.02 -7.13
CA SER A 88 36.45 -2.87 -6.21
C SER A 88 35.86 -3.29 -4.86
N ASP A 89 36.00 -2.42 -3.88
CA ASP A 89 35.26 -2.55 -2.62
C ASP A 89 33.76 -2.22 -2.83
N PHE A 90 32.92 -2.66 -1.90
CA PHE A 90 31.50 -2.27 -1.84
C PHE A 90 31.36 -0.75 -1.61
N ASP A 91 30.40 -0.12 -2.29
CA ASP A 91 30.16 1.35 -2.27
C ASP A 91 31.34 2.19 -2.79
N GLU A 92 32.21 1.61 -3.62
CA GLU A 92 33.29 2.36 -4.27
C GLU A 92 32.75 3.20 -5.46
N PHE A 93 32.99 4.51 -5.44
CA PHE A 93 32.55 5.43 -6.51
C PHE A 93 33.61 5.63 -7.61
N THR A 94 34.15 4.54 -8.18
CA THR A 94 35.13 4.58 -9.28
C THR A 94 34.69 3.70 -10.45
N GLU A 95 35.37 3.80 -11.59
CA GLU A 95 35.11 2.92 -12.76
C GLU A 95 35.28 1.43 -12.44
N ARG A 96 36.04 1.08 -11.38
CA ARG A 96 36.22 -0.29 -10.90
C ARG A 96 34.94 -0.92 -10.38
N ALA A 97 33.93 -0.11 -10.05
CA ALA A 97 32.61 -0.58 -9.63
C ALA A 97 31.80 -1.16 -10.80
N SER A 98 32.14 -0.82 -12.05
CA SER A 98 31.37 -1.27 -13.21
C SER A 98 31.40 -2.80 -13.35
N PRO A 99 30.25 -3.45 -13.64
CA PRO A 99 30.20 -4.87 -13.98
C PRO A 99 31.02 -5.22 -15.22
N ASP A 100 31.34 -4.23 -16.07
CA ASP A 100 32.07 -4.42 -17.33
C ASP A 100 33.52 -3.88 -17.26
N TYR A 101 33.99 -3.46 -16.08
CA TYR A 101 35.37 -3.00 -15.88
C TYR A 101 36.39 -4.04 -16.37
N LYS A 102 37.37 -3.58 -17.17
CA LYS A 102 38.35 -4.41 -17.88
C LYS A 102 39.71 -4.52 -17.19
N GLY A 103 39.96 -3.74 -16.15
CA GLY A 103 41.16 -3.88 -15.32
C GLY A 103 40.97 -4.90 -14.20
N GLY A 104 41.91 -4.91 -13.25
CA GLY A 104 41.90 -5.86 -12.14
C GLY A 104 42.64 -7.16 -12.46
N THR A 105 42.58 -8.12 -11.55
CA THR A 105 43.18 -9.44 -11.72
C THR A 105 42.23 -10.41 -12.45
N GLU A 106 42.79 -11.50 -12.99
CA GLU A 106 41.99 -12.58 -13.57
C GLU A 106 41.05 -13.24 -12.54
N GLU A 107 41.49 -13.28 -11.28
CA GLU A 107 40.68 -13.82 -10.17
C GLU A 107 39.47 -12.93 -9.88
N GLU A 108 39.67 -11.61 -9.76
CA GLU A 108 38.59 -10.64 -9.56
C GLU A 108 37.56 -10.68 -10.68
N THR A 109 38.03 -10.76 -11.94
CA THR A 109 37.16 -10.86 -13.12
C THR A 109 36.32 -12.14 -13.07
N ARG A 110 36.96 -13.29 -12.79
CA ARG A 110 36.28 -14.59 -12.69
C ARG A 110 35.23 -14.62 -11.58
N ASN A 111 35.53 -14.05 -10.42
CA ASN A 111 34.62 -14.00 -9.28
C ASN A 111 33.38 -13.13 -9.58
N ARG A 112 33.60 -11.96 -10.18
CA ARG A 112 32.51 -11.08 -10.63
C ARG A 112 31.62 -11.77 -11.67
N GLU A 113 32.21 -12.41 -12.68
CA GLU A 113 31.46 -13.10 -13.73
C GLU A 113 30.67 -14.29 -13.20
N LEU A 114 31.25 -15.06 -12.26
CA LEU A 114 30.55 -16.13 -11.56
C LEU A 114 29.31 -15.58 -10.84
N LEU A 115 29.48 -14.51 -10.06
CA LEU A 115 28.40 -13.90 -9.32
C LEU A 115 27.29 -13.42 -10.26
N ARG A 116 27.65 -12.62 -11.27
CA ARG A 116 26.72 -12.09 -12.28
C ARG A 116 25.94 -13.21 -12.96
N LYS A 117 26.63 -14.24 -13.44
CA LYS A 117 26.02 -15.38 -14.13
C LYS A 117 24.98 -16.07 -13.27
N LEU A 118 25.29 -16.35 -12.00
CA LEU A 118 24.37 -17.07 -11.12
C LEU A 118 23.16 -16.23 -10.73
N MET A 119 23.36 -14.94 -10.46
CA MET A 119 22.26 -14.01 -10.18
C MET A 119 21.34 -13.85 -11.40
N GLU A 120 21.91 -13.64 -12.59
CA GLU A 120 21.14 -13.47 -13.84
C GLU A 120 20.36 -14.73 -14.21
N ALA A 121 20.91 -15.93 -13.94
CA ALA A 121 20.20 -17.20 -14.13
C ALA A 121 18.93 -17.32 -13.27
N GLU A 122 18.85 -16.59 -12.15
CA GLU A 122 17.73 -16.60 -11.21
C GLU A 122 16.80 -15.38 -11.35
N GLY A 123 16.93 -14.64 -12.46
CA GLY A 123 16.02 -13.56 -12.82
C GLY A 123 16.40 -12.20 -12.24
N PHE A 124 17.66 -12.01 -11.89
CA PHE A 124 18.21 -10.69 -11.57
C PHE A 124 18.88 -10.05 -12.79
N THR A 125 19.04 -8.72 -12.75
CA THR A 125 19.84 -7.95 -13.70
C THR A 125 20.84 -7.11 -12.91
N VAL A 126 22.12 -7.17 -13.28
CA VAL A 126 23.15 -6.35 -12.63
C VAL A 126 22.97 -4.86 -12.97
N ASN A 127 23.24 -3.97 -12.02
CA ASN A 127 23.31 -2.54 -12.26
C ASN A 127 24.48 -2.21 -13.20
N ALA A 128 24.26 -1.34 -14.18
CA ALA A 128 25.29 -0.95 -15.15
C ALA A 128 26.52 -0.27 -14.53
N ASN A 129 26.42 0.22 -13.30
CA ASN A 129 27.49 0.95 -12.61
C ASN A 129 28.07 0.21 -11.39
N GLU A 130 27.40 -0.83 -10.90
CA GLU A 130 27.71 -1.46 -9.61
C GLU A 130 27.68 -2.99 -9.77
N TRP A 131 28.84 -3.64 -9.73
CA TRP A 131 28.96 -5.09 -9.93
C TRP A 131 28.27 -5.91 -8.83
N TRP A 132 28.04 -5.30 -7.67
CA TRP A 132 27.42 -5.93 -6.50
C TRP A 132 25.89 -5.80 -6.47
N HIS A 133 25.30 -4.88 -7.24
CA HIS A 133 23.89 -4.53 -7.16
C HIS A 133 23.05 -5.28 -8.20
N PHE A 134 22.00 -5.95 -7.74
CA PHE A 134 21.14 -6.78 -8.58
C PHE A 134 19.66 -6.44 -8.40
N ASP A 135 18.99 -6.10 -9.50
CA ASP A 135 17.55 -5.83 -9.59
C ASP A 135 16.77 -7.09 -9.99
N TYR A 136 15.75 -7.48 -9.21
CA TYR A 136 14.88 -8.60 -9.55
C TYR A 136 13.87 -8.22 -10.64
N LYS A 137 13.71 -9.07 -11.66
CA LYS A 137 12.95 -8.82 -12.90
C LYS A 137 11.55 -8.18 -12.75
N ASP A 138 10.84 -8.45 -11.66
CA ASP A 138 9.44 -8.03 -11.46
C ASP A 138 9.30 -6.76 -10.60
N TRP A 139 10.40 -6.05 -10.33
CA TRP A 139 10.44 -4.94 -9.37
C TRP A 139 9.38 -3.85 -9.63
N GLN A 140 9.00 -3.61 -10.89
CA GLN A 140 8.00 -2.61 -11.30
C GLN A 140 6.61 -2.90 -10.70
N SER A 141 6.30 -4.16 -10.42
CA SER A 141 5.00 -4.60 -9.89
C SER A 141 4.86 -4.40 -8.38
N TYR A 142 5.96 -4.15 -7.68
CA TYR A 142 5.98 -4.03 -6.22
C TYR A 142 5.89 -2.57 -5.80
N ALA A 143 5.26 -2.30 -4.66
CA ALA A 143 5.17 -0.97 -4.07
C ALA A 143 6.53 -0.39 -3.65
N ILE A 144 6.56 0.92 -3.43
CA ILE A 144 7.56 1.55 -2.55
C ILE A 144 7.08 1.40 -1.11
N TYR A 145 7.84 0.73 -0.25
CA TYR A 145 7.50 0.52 1.15
C TYR A 145 8.32 1.42 2.08
N ASP A 146 7.70 1.89 3.16
CA ASP A 146 8.34 2.61 4.26
C ASP A 146 7.98 1.97 5.60
N ILE A 147 8.24 0.66 5.71
CA ILE A 147 7.99 -0.12 6.92
C ILE A 147 9.29 -0.34 7.68
N SER A 148 9.21 -0.46 9.01
CA SER A 148 10.39 -0.77 9.83
C SER A 148 10.90 -2.19 9.55
N PHE A 149 12.15 -2.48 9.91
CA PHE A 149 12.66 -3.85 9.83
C PHE A 149 11.93 -4.84 10.75
N ASP A 150 11.37 -4.36 11.86
CA ASP A 150 10.57 -5.18 12.76
C ASP A 150 9.21 -5.51 12.13
N ASP A 151 8.58 -4.53 11.47
CA ASP A 151 7.39 -4.76 10.65
C ASP A 151 7.68 -5.75 9.54
N ALA A 152 8.75 -5.55 8.76
CA ALA A 152 9.14 -6.44 7.67
C ALA A 152 9.33 -7.89 8.17
N GLY A 153 10.06 -8.09 9.27
CA GLY A 153 10.24 -9.42 9.87
C GLY A 153 9.00 -10.00 10.54
N SER A 154 7.96 -9.20 10.79
CA SER A 154 6.66 -9.70 11.24
C SER A 154 5.82 -10.28 10.09
N LEU A 155 6.05 -9.82 8.84
CA LEU A 155 5.30 -10.28 7.65
C LEU A 155 5.60 -11.75 7.31
N ASP A 156 6.79 -12.24 7.65
CA ASP A 156 7.19 -13.64 7.44
C ASP A 156 6.47 -14.62 8.38
N LYS A 157 5.93 -14.12 9.49
CA LYS A 157 5.15 -14.93 10.41
C LYS A 157 3.78 -15.14 9.80
N LYS A 158 3.29 -16.39 9.80
CA LYS A 158 1.86 -16.64 9.50
C LYS A 158 1.04 -15.71 10.38
N PRO A 159 0.24 -14.80 9.82
CA PRO A 159 -0.51 -13.85 10.62
C PRO A 159 -1.39 -14.66 11.57
N LYS A 160 -1.29 -14.37 12.87
CA LYS A 160 -2.18 -14.98 13.84
C LYS A 160 -3.60 -14.63 13.42
N LYS A 161 -4.45 -15.64 13.23
CA LYS A 161 -5.86 -15.40 12.91
C LYS A 161 -6.45 -14.51 14.01
N PRO A 162 -7.13 -13.40 13.65
CA PRO A 162 -7.68 -12.51 14.64
C PRO A 162 -8.74 -13.24 15.47
N LYS A 163 -8.79 -12.97 16.77
CA LYS A 163 -9.91 -13.42 17.60
C LYS A 163 -11.16 -12.70 17.14
N ILE A 164 -12.30 -13.39 17.06
CA ILE A 164 -13.57 -12.77 16.69
C ILE A 164 -14.54 -12.98 17.84
N GLU A 165 -15.07 -11.90 18.38
CA GLU A 165 -16.10 -11.89 19.40
C GLU A 165 -17.37 -11.23 18.84
N GLU A 166 -18.45 -12.00 18.78
CA GLU A 166 -19.76 -11.48 18.39
C GLU A 166 -20.53 -11.00 19.62
N LYS A 167 -20.93 -9.73 19.60
CA LYS A 167 -21.66 -9.03 20.64
C LYS A 167 -23.13 -8.94 20.27
N LYS A 168 -23.90 -9.98 20.61
CA LYS A 168 -25.33 -10.04 20.30
C LYS A 168 -26.13 -8.92 20.96
N GLU A 169 -25.64 -8.36 22.06
CA GLU A 169 -26.22 -7.21 22.74
C GLU A 169 -26.28 -5.95 21.87
N PHE A 170 -25.40 -5.80 20.88
CA PHE A 170 -25.44 -4.68 19.95
C PHE A 170 -26.70 -4.71 19.07
N LYS A 171 -27.36 -5.86 18.91
CA LYS A 171 -28.64 -5.96 18.20
C LYS A 171 -29.65 -4.95 18.71
N LYS A 172 -29.70 -4.72 20.03
CA LYS A 172 -30.64 -3.77 20.62
C LYS A 172 -30.44 -2.35 20.09
N ILE A 173 -29.20 -1.95 19.80
CA ILE A 173 -28.89 -0.61 19.27
C ILE A 173 -29.44 -0.45 17.85
N PHE A 174 -29.32 -1.50 17.02
CA PHE A 174 -29.88 -1.55 15.67
C PHE A 174 -31.42 -1.60 15.70
N ASP A 175 -32.00 -2.44 16.56
CA ASP A 175 -33.45 -2.58 16.72
C ASP A 175 -34.09 -1.27 17.20
N ASP A 176 -33.49 -0.60 18.21
CA ASP A 176 -33.97 0.67 18.74
C ASP A 176 -33.92 1.79 17.68
N ALA A 177 -33.01 1.70 16.72
CA ALA A 177 -32.92 2.62 15.57
C ALA A 177 -33.83 2.21 14.40
N GLY A 178 -34.44 1.02 14.43
CA GLY A 178 -35.21 0.47 13.31
C GLY A 178 -34.37 0.10 12.09
N ILE A 179 -33.07 -0.14 12.26
CA ILE A 179 -32.09 -0.35 11.19
C ILE A 179 -31.64 -1.81 11.11
N SER A 180 -31.59 -2.36 9.90
CA SER A 180 -30.91 -3.62 9.60
C SER A 180 -29.47 -3.34 9.20
N GLY A 181 -28.51 -4.08 9.76
CA GLY A 181 -27.09 -3.89 9.42
C GLY A 181 -26.15 -4.64 10.36
N GLY A 182 -24.87 -4.35 10.24
CA GLY A 182 -23.81 -4.88 11.10
C GLY A 182 -22.72 -3.86 11.37
N ILE A 183 -21.98 -4.08 12.45
CA ILE A 183 -20.81 -3.29 12.83
C ILE A 183 -19.65 -4.24 13.12
N TYR A 184 -18.46 -3.84 12.69
CA TYR A 184 -17.24 -4.62 12.85
C TYR A 184 -16.16 -3.68 13.33
N ILE A 185 -15.61 -3.94 14.51
CA ILE A 185 -14.54 -3.14 15.11
C ILE A 185 -13.33 -4.04 15.26
N TYR A 186 -12.19 -3.62 14.74
CA TYR A 186 -10.92 -4.33 14.86
C TYR A 186 -9.94 -3.55 15.72
N ASP A 187 -9.55 -4.16 16.84
CA ASP A 187 -8.48 -3.70 17.71
C ASP A 187 -7.15 -4.22 17.18
N LEU A 188 -6.31 -3.29 16.69
CA LEU A 188 -5.03 -3.62 16.07
C LEU A 188 -4.06 -4.29 17.04
N ASN A 189 -3.96 -3.73 18.25
CA ASN A 189 -2.99 -4.16 19.25
C ASN A 189 -3.35 -5.53 19.81
N ARG A 190 -4.65 -5.80 19.98
CA ARG A 190 -5.15 -7.08 20.49
C ARG A 190 -5.41 -8.12 19.40
N ASN A 191 -5.29 -7.76 18.12
CA ASN A 191 -5.62 -8.60 16.97
C ASN A 191 -7.00 -9.25 17.14
N LYS A 192 -8.02 -8.42 17.42
CA LYS A 192 -9.35 -8.86 17.82
C LYS A 192 -10.45 -8.07 17.12
N TYR A 193 -11.39 -8.79 16.52
CA TYR A 193 -12.67 -8.26 16.07
C TYR A 193 -13.72 -8.33 17.19
N THR A 194 -14.46 -7.24 17.37
CA THR A 194 -15.72 -7.16 18.13
C THR A 194 -16.81 -6.78 17.15
N ILE A 195 -17.82 -7.64 16.97
CA ILE A 195 -18.74 -7.53 15.82
C ILE A 195 -20.21 -7.70 16.21
N PHE A 196 -21.09 -7.25 15.35
CA PHE A 196 -22.51 -7.65 15.30
C PHE A 196 -22.92 -7.92 13.85
N ASP A 197 -23.71 -8.99 13.66
CA ASP A 197 -24.06 -9.63 12.38
C ASP A 197 -22.87 -10.36 11.73
N ARG A 198 -22.50 -11.52 12.29
CA ARG A 198 -21.43 -12.37 11.74
C ARG A 198 -21.61 -12.72 10.25
N ARG A 199 -22.84 -12.87 9.79
CA ARG A 199 -23.15 -13.26 8.40
C ARG A 199 -22.77 -12.15 7.43
N ARG A 200 -23.11 -10.91 7.74
CA ARG A 200 -22.79 -9.75 6.89
C ARG A 200 -21.29 -9.42 6.85
N MET A 201 -20.50 -9.82 7.87
CA MET A 201 -19.05 -9.54 7.94
C MET A 201 -18.28 -9.95 6.69
N ASP A 202 -18.69 -11.06 6.08
CA ASP A 202 -18.05 -11.68 4.92
C ASP A 202 -18.97 -11.65 3.68
N THR A 203 -20.02 -10.83 3.70
CA THR A 203 -20.90 -10.57 2.55
C THR A 203 -20.39 -9.36 1.77
N GLY A 204 -20.24 -9.50 0.45
CA GLY A 204 -19.74 -8.42 -0.41
C GLY A 204 -20.84 -7.44 -0.79
N PHE A 205 -20.65 -6.15 -0.49
CA PHE A 205 -21.56 -5.08 -0.89
C PHE A 205 -20.87 -4.08 -1.79
N VAL A 206 -21.66 -3.28 -2.50
CA VAL A 206 -21.13 -2.16 -3.29
C VAL A 206 -20.45 -1.15 -2.33
N PRO A 207 -19.20 -0.71 -2.60
CA PRO A 207 -18.48 0.19 -1.68
C PRO A 207 -19.05 1.61 -1.69
N ALA A 208 -19.67 2.03 -2.81
CA ALA A 208 -20.11 3.39 -3.02
C ALA A 208 -19.00 4.40 -2.71
N SER A 209 -19.33 5.53 -2.09
CA SER A 209 -18.35 6.59 -1.78
C SER A 209 -17.22 6.21 -0.79
N THR A 210 -17.21 5.02 -0.21
CA THR A 210 -16.04 4.56 0.58
C THR A 210 -14.82 4.27 -0.30
N SER A 211 -15.02 3.86 -1.56
CA SER A 211 -13.93 3.62 -2.51
C SER A 211 -13.12 4.87 -2.83
N LYS A 212 -13.67 6.06 -2.53
CA LYS A 212 -13.01 7.34 -2.73
C LYS A 212 -11.70 7.44 -1.95
N ILE A 213 -11.49 6.66 -0.89
CA ILE A 213 -10.19 6.54 -0.22
C ILE A 213 -9.15 6.00 -1.20
N LEU A 214 -9.42 4.85 -1.82
CA LEU A 214 -8.54 4.23 -2.81
C LEU A 214 -8.41 5.09 -4.08
N HIS A 215 -9.51 5.65 -4.59
CA HIS A 215 -9.44 6.54 -5.74
C HIS A 215 -8.55 7.75 -5.50
N SER A 216 -8.63 8.37 -4.31
CA SER A 216 -7.78 9.52 -3.98
C SER A 216 -6.29 9.17 -4.00
N LEU A 217 -5.93 7.97 -3.51
CA LEU A 217 -4.56 7.45 -3.60
C LEU A 217 -4.14 7.27 -5.06
N ILE A 218 -4.99 6.63 -5.88
CA ILE A 218 -4.73 6.39 -7.30
C ILE A 218 -4.57 7.70 -8.07
N PHE A 219 -5.43 8.69 -7.82
CA PHE A 219 -5.43 9.95 -8.57
C PHE A 219 -4.12 10.71 -8.38
N LEU A 220 -3.62 10.76 -7.14
CA LEU A 220 -2.36 11.41 -6.82
C LEU A 220 -1.16 10.61 -7.33
N ASP A 221 -1.13 9.29 -7.11
CA ASP A 221 0.00 8.43 -7.50
C ASP A 221 0.13 8.30 -9.02
N SER A 222 -0.99 8.22 -9.73
CA SER A 222 -1.01 8.11 -11.19
C SER A 222 -0.66 9.42 -11.92
N GLY A 223 -0.65 10.55 -11.22
CA GLY A 223 -0.52 11.89 -11.79
C GLY A 223 -1.75 12.39 -12.55
N ALA A 224 -2.93 11.78 -12.35
CA ALA A 224 -4.18 12.22 -12.99
C ALA A 224 -4.68 13.58 -12.49
N ILE A 225 -4.21 13.96 -11.30
CA ILE A 225 -4.20 15.32 -10.77
C ILE A 225 -2.78 15.63 -10.30
N LYS A 226 -2.39 16.90 -10.37
CA LYS A 226 -1.07 17.39 -9.98
C LYS A 226 -0.84 17.24 -8.46
N ASP A 227 -1.84 17.63 -7.68
CA ASP A 227 -1.84 17.62 -6.22
C ASP A 227 -3.29 17.71 -5.72
N GLU A 228 -3.50 17.68 -4.40
CA GLU A 228 -4.84 17.68 -3.82
C GLU A 228 -5.58 19.02 -3.93
N ASN A 229 -4.91 20.07 -4.41
CA ASN A 229 -5.43 21.42 -4.58
C ASN A 229 -5.71 21.76 -6.05
N GLU A 230 -5.40 20.87 -7.01
CA GLU A 230 -5.84 21.05 -8.40
C GLU A 230 -7.36 21.14 -8.47
N THR A 231 -7.85 22.26 -8.99
CA THR A 231 -9.28 22.52 -9.13
C THR A 231 -9.80 22.03 -10.48
N LEU A 232 -10.81 21.16 -10.44
CA LEU A 232 -11.63 20.82 -11.59
C LEU A 232 -12.84 21.76 -11.64
N LYS A 233 -13.06 22.36 -12.81
CA LYS A 233 -14.19 23.26 -13.04
C LYS A 233 -15.51 22.51 -13.08
N TRP A 234 -16.51 23.05 -12.40
CA TRP A 234 -17.88 22.57 -12.51
C TRP A 234 -18.40 22.79 -13.92
N ASP A 235 -19.12 21.80 -14.44
CA ASP A 235 -19.69 21.79 -15.80
C ASP A 235 -20.98 22.61 -15.93
N GLY A 236 -21.41 23.31 -14.87
CA GLY A 236 -22.68 24.04 -14.82
C GLY A 236 -23.93 23.15 -14.71
N THR A 237 -23.78 21.83 -14.67
CA THR A 237 -24.92 20.91 -14.54
C THR A 237 -25.39 20.85 -13.10
N LEU A 238 -26.63 21.26 -12.85
CA LEU A 238 -27.24 21.21 -11.53
C LEU A 238 -27.50 19.76 -11.11
N ARG A 239 -26.98 19.39 -9.94
CA ARG A 239 -27.11 18.06 -9.32
C ARG A 239 -27.89 18.17 -8.01
N SER A 240 -28.49 17.06 -7.59
CA SER A 240 -29.36 16.99 -6.41
C SER A 240 -28.67 17.34 -5.09
N VAL A 241 -27.35 17.08 -4.99
CA VAL A 241 -26.56 17.49 -3.84
C VAL A 241 -25.99 18.88 -4.10
N GLU A 242 -26.51 19.89 -3.42
CA GLU A 242 -26.14 21.29 -3.60
C GLU A 242 -24.62 21.51 -3.54
N ALA A 243 -23.94 20.87 -2.57
CA ALA A 243 -22.51 20.97 -2.39
C ALA A 243 -21.67 20.48 -3.59
N TRP A 244 -22.27 19.75 -4.55
CA TRP A 244 -21.61 19.30 -5.78
C TRP A 244 -21.62 20.35 -6.89
N ASN A 245 -22.46 21.37 -6.80
CA ASN A 245 -22.69 22.37 -7.86
C ASN A 245 -21.70 23.55 -7.77
N GLN A 246 -20.41 23.22 -7.71
CA GLN A 246 -19.32 24.17 -7.61
C GLN A 246 -18.01 23.50 -8.02
N ASP A 247 -16.99 24.29 -8.33
CA ASP A 247 -15.63 23.81 -8.56
C ASP A 247 -15.14 22.94 -7.38
N GLN A 248 -14.38 21.90 -7.67
CA GLN A 248 -13.89 20.97 -6.66
C GLN A 248 -12.39 20.71 -6.83
N ASN A 249 -11.70 20.54 -5.71
CA ASN A 249 -10.42 19.85 -5.66
C ASN A 249 -10.58 18.53 -4.90
N LEU A 250 -9.49 17.76 -4.74
CA LEU A 250 -9.57 16.45 -4.06
C LEU A 250 -10.06 16.59 -2.61
N ARG A 251 -9.63 17.65 -1.91
CA ARG A 251 -10.01 17.90 -0.51
C ARG A 251 -11.52 18.13 -0.38
N SER A 252 -12.06 19.04 -1.17
CA SER A 252 -13.50 19.37 -1.14
C SER A 252 -14.33 18.19 -1.66
N ALA A 253 -13.93 17.57 -2.76
CA ALA A 253 -14.66 16.45 -3.38
C ALA A 253 -14.75 15.23 -2.47
N LEU A 254 -13.68 14.87 -1.76
CA LEU A 254 -13.71 13.75 -0.81
C LEU A 254 -14.65 14.05 0.36
N LYS A 255 -14.61 15.28 0.89
CA LYS A 255 -15.43 15.73 2.01
C LYS A 255 -16.93 15.70 1.68
N VAL A 256 -17.33 16.28 0.54
CA VAL A 256 -18.75 16.33 0.12
C VAL A 256 -19.18 15.12 -0.71
N SER A 257 -18.28 14.15 -0.91
CA SER A 257 -18.50 12.96 -1.72
C SER A 257 -18.92 13.25 -3.17
N ALA A 258 -18.39 14.31 -3.79
CA ALA A 258 -18.75 14.75 -5.15
C ALA A 258 -18.48 13.66 -6.19
N VAL A 259 -19.51 12.90 -6.59
CA VAL A 259 -19.36 11.76 -7.51
C VAL A 259 -18.79 12.20 -8.86
N TRP A 260 -19.24 13.34 -9.39
CA TRP A 260 -18.80 13.82 -10.70
C TRP A 260 -17.28 14.05 -10.75
N PHE A 261 -16.69 14.62 -9.70
CA PHE A 261 -15.24 14.84 -9.63
C PHE A 261 -14.49 13.51 -9.76
N TYR A 262 -14.92 12.50 -9.00
CA TYR A 262 -14.29 11.17 -9.01
C TYR A 262 -14.48 10.45 -10.34
N VAL A 263 -15.62 10.62 -11.01
CA VAL A 263 -15.85 10.08 -12.36
C VAL A 263 -14.89 10.73 -13.36
N GLU A 264 -14.77 12.06 -13.35
CA GLU A 264 -13.90 12.77 -14.29
C GLU A 264 -12.41 12.44 -14.09
N VAL A 265 -11.93 12.39 -12.85
CA VAL A 265 -10.53 12.03 -12.61
C VAL A 265 -10.28 10.54 -12.91
N SER A 266 -11.25 9.65 -12.65
CA SER A 266 -11.13 8.23 -13.04
C SER A 266 -10.97 8.05 -14.56
N LYS A 267 -11.66 8.87 -15.37
CA LYS A 267 -11.47 8.88 -16.84
C LYS A 267 -10.05 9.28 -17.23
N ARG A 268 -9.44 10.25 -16.53
CA ARG A 268 -8.04 10.67 -16.76
C ARG A 268 -7.05 9.55 -16.45
N VAL A 269 -7.29 8.76 -15.41
CA VAL A 269 -6.45 7.59 -15.07
C VAL A 269 -6.56 6.51 -16.16
N GLY A 270 -7.78 6.26 -16.64
CA GLY A 270 -8.09 5.22 -17.62
C GLY A 270 -8.33 3.85 -16.98
N GLN A 271 -9.24 3.08 -17.58
CA GLN A 271 -9.77 1.83 -17.00
C GLN A 271 -8.69 0.78 -16.72
N GLU A 272 -7.79 0.54 -17.68
CA GLU A 272 -6.72 -0.46 -17.53
C GLU A 272 -5.79 -0.14 -16.34
N LYS A 273 -5.45 1.14 -16.17
CA LYS A 273 -4.61 1.60 -15.06
C LYS A 273 -5.37 1.53 -13.74
N MET A 274 -6.65 1.89 -13.71
CA MET A 274 -7.51 1.67 -12.52
C MET A 274 -7.52 0.21 -12.09
N GLN A 275 -7.78 -0.72 -13.02
CA GLN A 275 -7.81 -2.15 -12.73
C GLN A 275 -6.48 -2.64 -12.13
N LYS A 276 -5.33 -2.24 -12.69
CA LYS A 276 -4.00 -2.57 -12.16
C LYS A 276 -3.81 -2.13 -10.71
N TYR A 277 -4.28 -0.94 -10.33
CA TYR A 277 -4.22 -0.49 -8.93
C TYR A 277 -5.14 -1.32 -8.02
N TYR A 278 -6.35 -1.66 -8.46
CA TYR A 278 -7.26 -2.51 -7.70
C TYR A 278 -6.69 -3.91 -7.47
N ASP A 279 -6.03 -4.47 -8.48
CA ASP A 279 -5.33 -5.75 -8.37
C ASP A 279 -4.14 -5.70 -7.41
N ALA A 280 -3.31 -4.66 -7.52
CA ALA A 280 -2.15 -4.48 -6.65
C ALA A 280 -2.52 -4.26 -5.18
N VAL A 281 -3.62 -3.53 -4.92
CA VAL A 281 -4.14 -3.31 -3.56
C VAL A 281 -4.86 -4.54 -3.02
N GLY A 282 -5.49 -5.31 -3.92
CA GLY A 282 -6.40 -6.40 -3.58
C GLY A 282 -7.70 -5.91 -2.96
N TYR A 283 -8.31 -4.85 -3.52
CA TYR A 283 -9.51 -4.22 -2.95
C TYR A 283 -10.79 -4.97 -3.33
N GLY A 284 -11.40 -5.66 -2.35
CA GLY A 284 -12.61 -6.46 -2.56
C GLY A 284 -12.45 -7.52 -3.65
N ASN A 285 -13.48 -7.71 -4.46
CA ASN A 285 -13.45 -8.62 -5.61
C ASN A 285 -12.64 -8.08 -6.81
N ARG A 286 -12.09 -6.86 -6.72
CA ARG A 286 -11.26 -6.20 -7.74
C ARG A 286 -11.95 -5.97 -9.09
N ASP A 287 -13.26 -6.15 -9.17
CA ASP A 287 -13.97 -5.99 -10.43
C ASP A 287 -14.31 -4.52 -10.69
N THR A 288 -13.46 -3.83 -11.45
CA THR A 288 -13.71 -2.43 -11.85
C THR A 288 -14.62 -2.31 -13.07
N ASN A 289 -15.23 -3.41 -13.54
CA ASN A 289 -16.14 -3.39 -14.68
C ASN A 289 -17.59 -3.10 -14.27
N GLY A 290 -18.41 -2.85 -15.29
CA GLY A 290 -19.81 -2.47 -15.14
C GLY A 290 -19.98 -0.98 -14.88
N PHE A 291 -20.79 -0.33 -15.72
CA PHE A 291 -21.14 1.09 -15.58
C PHE A 291 -20.00 2.12 -15.79
N GLY A 292 -19.02 1.78 -16.62
CA GLY A 292 -17.94 2.70 -17.03
C GLY A 292 -17.18 3.28 -15.85
N ALA A 293 -16.91 4.58 -15.87
CA ALA A 293 -16.12 5.25 -14.83
C ALA A 293 -16.87 5.49 -13.50
N ASP A 294 -18.06 4.92 -13.25
CA ASP A 294 -18.81 4.96 -11.97
C ASP A 294 -19.10 3.54 -11.43
N TYR A 295 -18.21 2.59 -11.73
CA TYR A 295 -18.32 1.18 -11.36
C TYR A 295 -18.42 0.92 -9.85
N TRP A 296 -17.92 1.83 -9.01
CA TRP A 296 -17.96 1.67 -7.55
C TRP A 296 -19.33 1.97 -6.93
N ASN A 297 -20.21 2.68 -7.65
CA ASN A 297 -21.59 2.92 -7.22
C ASN A 297 -22.57 1.95 -7.87
N LYS A 298 -22.34 1.57 -9.15
CA LYS A 298 -23.33 0.91 -10.01
C LYS A 298 -22.81 -0.34 -10.74
N GLY A 299 -21.51 -0.61 -10.68
CA GLY A 299 -20.87 -1.73 -11.35
C GLY A 299 -20.80 -2.99 -10.51
N ASN A 300 -19.87 -3.87 -10.87
CA ASN A 300 -19.69 -5.19 -10.28
C ASN A 300 -18.83 -5.20 -9.01
N LEU A 301 -18.17 -4.08 -8.68
CA LEU A 301 -17.27 -4.00 -7.55
C LEU A 301 -18.01 -4.33 -6.24
N ARG A 302 -17.51 -5.30 -5.50
CA ARG A 302 -18.01 -5.68 -4.18
C ARG A 302 -16.86 -5.78 -3.19
N ILE A 303 -17.11 -5.37 -1.96
CA ILE A 303 -16.17 -5.50 -0.84
C ILE A 303 -16.94 -5.85 0.43
N THR A 304 -16.37 -6.73 1.25
CA THR A 304 -16.91 -7.11 2.55
C THR A 304 -16.54 -6.09 3.64
N PRO A 305 -17.29 -6.01 4.75
CA PRO A 305 -16.88 -5.21 5.90
C PRO A 305 -15.50 -5.59 6.46
N ARG A 306 -15.13 -6.88 6.42
CA ARG A 306 -13.78 -7.32 6.79
C ARG A 306 -12.72 -6.74 5.85
N GLU A 307 -12.92 -6.85 4.54
CA GLU A 307 -11.96 -6.36 3.56
C GLU A 307 -11.80 -4.83 3.61
N GLN A 308 -12.87 -4.08 3.95
CA GLN A 308 -12.78 -2.64 4.24
C GLN A 308 -11.80 -2.38 5.38
N ILE A 309 -11.92 -3.12 6.49
CA ILE A 309 -11.02 -3.00 7.64
C ILE A 309 -9.60 -3.41 7.27
N GLU A 310 -9.41 -4.52 6.55
CA GLU A 310 -8.09 -4.99 6.12
C GLU A 310 -7.39 -3.98 5.19
N PHE A 311 -8.15 -3.35 4.28
CA PHE A 311 -7.67 -2.24 3.47
C PHE A 311 -7.25 -1.04 4.34
N LEU A 312 -8.08 -0.64 5.31
CA LEU A 312 -7.80 0.48 6.21
C LEU A 312 -6.59 0.21 7.12
N VAL A 313 -6.39 -1.03 7.57
CA VAL A 313 -5.19 -1.43 8.33
C VAL A 313 -3.94 -1.23 7.47
N LYS A 314 -3.95 -1.70 6.21
CA LYS A 314 -2.82 -1.48 5.30
C LYS A 314 -2.61 0.01 5.03
N PHE A 315 -3.68 0.77 4.84
CA PHE A 315 -3.63 2.23 4.63
C PHE A 315 -3.02 2.95 5.84
N GLN A 316 -3.46 2.63 7.05
CA GLN A 316 -2.98 3.22 8.29
C GLN A 316 -1.51 2.88 8.54
N GLN A 317 -1.08 1.65 8.23
CA GLN A 317 0.30 1.19 8.42
C GLN A 317 1.25 1.53 7.25
N ASN A 318 0.81 2.32 6.26
CA ASN A 318 1.59 2.63 5.05
C ASN A 318 2.06 1.37 4.28
N ARG A 319 1.24 0.31 4.28
CA ARG A 319 1.52 -0.98 3.62
C ARG A 319 0.83 -1.12 2.26
N LEU A 320 0.11 -0.08 1.80
CA LEU A 320 -0.47 -0.03 0.46
C LEU A 320 0.57 0.34 -0.59
N PRO A 321 0.36 0.00 -1.87
CA PRO A 321 1.32 0.21 -2.93
C PRO A 321 1.39 1.65 -3.47
N PHE A 322 1.51 2.62 -2.57
CA PHE A 322 1.56 4.05 -2.89
C PHE A 322 2.72 4.71 -2.15
N SER A 323 3.21 5.83 -2.68
CA SER A 323 4.23 6.61 -1.97
C SER A 323 3.73 7.08 -0.59
N PRO A 324 4.60 7.18 0.43
CA PRO A 324 4.22 7.66 1.75
C PRO A 324 3.59 9.06 1.73
N GLN A 325 4.00 9.93 0.80
CA GLN A 325 3.44 11.28 0.62
C GLN A 325 1.98 11.22 0.22
N VAL A 326 1.65 10.39 -0.77
CA VAL A 326 0.27 10.21 -1.25
C VAL A 326 -0.61 9.68 -0.13
N ILE A 327 -0.13 8.69 0.63
CA ILE A 327 -0.86 8.16 1.78
C ILE A 327 -1.07 9.24 2.84
N ALA A 328 -0.05 10.04 3.16
CA ALA A 328 -0.13 11.10 4.15
C ALA A 328 -1.17 12.18 3.77
N VAL A 329 -1.20 12.60 2.50
CA VAL A 329 -2.20 13.56 1.99
C VAL A 329 -3.61 13.00 2.15
N VAL A 330 -3.86 11.76 1.73
CA VAL A 330 -5.20 11.17 1.86
C VAL A 330 -5.61 10.98 3.32
N LYS A 331 -4.67 10.61 4.21
CA LYS A 331 -4.91 10.53 5.66
C LYS A 331 -5.28 11.89 6.27
N ASP A 332 -4.68 12.97 5.79
CA ASP A 332 -4.98 14.33 6.25
C ASP A 332 -6.40 14.76 5.83
N ILE A 333 -6.77 14.53 4.56
CA ILE A 333 -8.11 14.87 4.05
C ILE A 333 -9.21 14.07 4.76
N LEU A 334 -8.92 12.83 5.18
CA LEU A 334 -9.89 11.96 5.85
C LEU A 334 -10.13 12.29 7.32
N ILE A 335 -9.41 13.25 7.92
CA ILE A 335 -9.66 13.65 9.31
C ILE A 335 -11.09 14.22 9.40
N GLU A 336 -11.97 13.44 10.02
CA GLU A 336 -13.36 13.83 10.26
C GLU A 336 -13.49 14.52 11.63
N GLU A 337 -12.72 14.07 12.61
CA GLU A 337 -12.72 14.62 13.96
C GLU A 337 -11.32 14.50 14.58
N LYS A 338 -10.86 15.56 15.24
CA LYS A 338 -9.58 15.58 15.94
C LYS A 338 -9.74 16.30 17.28
N THR A 339 -9.43 15.59 18.35
CA THR A 339 -9.47 16.11 19.72
C THR A 339 -8.11 15.94 20.38
N ALA A 340 -7.95 16.41 21.62
CA ALA A 340 -6.76 16.12 22.41
C ALA A 340 -6.56 14.62 22.70
N ASN A 341 -7.64 13.82 22.64
CA ASN A 341 -7.62 12.41 23.04
C ASN A 341 -7.56 11.44 21.86
N TYR A 342 -8.10 11.82 20.69
CA TYR A 342 -8.10 10.95 19.53
C TYR A 342 -8.16 11.70 18.21
N THR A 343 -7.76 11.02 17.15
CA THR A 343 -8.03 11.42 15.76
C THR A 343 -8.86 10.35 15.07
N LEU A 344 -10.02 10.74 14.53
CA LEU A 344 -10.93 9.91 13.76
C LEU A 344 -10.77 10.24 12.28
N ARG A 345 -10.44 9.23 11.49
CA ARG A 345 -10.41 9.31 10.03
C ARG A 345 -11.43 8.37 9.45
N ALA A 346 -12.36 8.88 8.66
CA ALA A 346 -13.46 8.06 8.20
C ALA A 346 -14.08 8.57 6.89
N LYS A 347 -14.85 7.69 6.26
CA LYS A 347 -15.57 7.98 5.03
C LYS A 347 -16.93 7.31 5.03
N THR A 348 -17.94 8.09 4.66
CA THR A 348 -19.30 7.59 4.39
C THR A 348 -19.42 7.04 2.97
N GLY A 349 -20.30 6.06 2.77
CA GLY A 349 -20.71 5.55 1.47
C GLY A 349 -22.20 5.27 1.42
N TRP A 350 -22.85 5.58 0.31
CA TRP A 350 -24.25 5.24 0.09
C TRP A 350 -24.43 4.95 -1.40
N SER A 351 -25.00 3.79 -1.72
CA SER A 351 -25.49 3.46 -3.07
C SER A 351 -26.95 3.05 -3.00
N ASP A 352 -27.74 3.68 -3.86
CA ASP A 352 -29.15 3.42 -4.13
C ASP A 352 -29.36 2.53 -5.38
N ALA A 353 -28.27 2.13 -6.04
CA ALA A 353 -28.30 1.39 -7.31
C ALA A 353 -28.72 -0.08 -7.16
N PHE A 354 -28.74 -0.60 -5.93
CA PHE A 354 -29.07 -1.98 -5.61
C PHE A 354 -30.09 -2.04 -4.46
N GLN A 355 -30.82 -3.14 -4.37
CA GLN A 355 -31.80 -3.38 -3.30
C GLN A 355 -31.39 -4.60 -2.45
N PRO A 356 -31.37 -4.50 -1.11
CA PRO A 356 -31.54 -3.26 -0.34
C PRO A 356 -30.43 -2.23 -0.66
N GLN A 357 -30.74 -0.93 -0.51
CA GLN A 357 -29.71 0.09 -0.66
C GLN A 357 -28.68 -0.07 0.46
N VAL A 358 -27.43 0.28 0.19
CA VAL A 358 -26.32 0.03 1.09
C VAL A 358 -25.77 1.34 1.64
N GLY A 359 -25.63 1.40 2.96
CA GLY A 359 -25.04 2.51 3.70
C GLY A 359 -23.78 2.08 4.47
N TRP A 360 -22.70 2.84 4.30
CA TRP A 360 -21.40 2.62 4.94
C TRP A 360 -20.94 3.81 5.79
N TRP A 361 -20.32 3.52 6.92
CA TRP A 361 -19.30 4.38 7.53
C TRP A 361 -18.10 3.52 7.92
N VAL A 362 -16.95 3.83 7.32
CA VAL A 362 -15.71 3.07 7.51
C VAL A 362 -14.59 4.01 7.92
N GLY A 363 -13.69 3.56 8.78
CA GLY A 363 -12.62 4.42 9.27
C GLY A 363 -11.78 3.80 10.36
N TYR A 364 -10.97 4.64 11.01
CA TYR A 364 -10.22 4.27 12.20
C TYR A 364 -10.04 5.44 13.16
N VAL A 365 -9.86 5.09 14.42
CA VAL A 365 -9.61 6.00 15.54
C VAL A 365 -8.24 5.69 16.11
N GLU A 366 -7.38 6.71 16.15
CA GLU A 366 -6.09 6.67 16.84
C GLU A 366 -6.26 7.35 18.21
N ARG A 367 -6.02 6.61 19.30
CA ARG A 367 -6.14 7.08 20.68
C ARG A 367 -4.90 6.65 21.48
N GLY A 368 -3.95 7.56 21.64
CA GLY A 368 -2.64 7.22 22.23
C GLY A 368 -1.93 6.17 21.38
N ALA A 369 -1.56 5.04 21.98
CA ALA A 369 -0.94 3.91 21.27
C ALA A 369 -1.96 2.93 20.65
N ASP A 370 -3.26 3.09 20.94
CA ASP A 370 -4.30 2.20 20.44
C ASP A 370 -4.88 2.70 19.12
N VAL A 371 -5.11 1.77 18.19
CA VAL A 371 -5.76 2.03 16.91
C VAL A 371 -6.93 1.05 16.74
N TYR A 372 -8.12 1.61 16.56
CA TYR A 372 -9.35 0.86 16.33
C TYR A 372 -9.87 1.15 14.94
N PHE A 373 -10.06 0.12 14.14
CA PHE A 373 -10.66 0.20 12.81
C PHE A 373 -12.13 -0.18 12.90
N PHE A 374 -12.97 0.42 12.08
CA PHE A 374 -14.36 0.06 12.01
C PHE A 374 -14.91 0.06 10.60
N ALA A 375 -15.89 -0.81 10.39
CA ALA A 375 -16.79 -0.76 9.25
C ALA A 375 -18.21 -0.96 9.79
N THR A 376 -19.10 -0.01 9.53
CA THR A 376 -20.53 -0.14 9.78
C THR A 376 -21.25 -0.14 8.46
N GLU A 377 -22.05 -1.17 8.24
CA GLU A 377 -22.83 -1.43 7.03
C GLU A 377 -24.29 -1.55 7.42
N ILE A 378 -25.17 -0.83 6.75
CA ILE A 378 -26.61 -0.84 7.02
C ILE A 378 -27.41 -0.87 5.72
N ASP A 379 -28.62 -1.43 5.80
CA ASP A 379 -29.64 -1.22 4.78
C ASP A 379 -30.20 0.20 4.91
N ILE A 380 -30.25 0.95 3.81
CA ILE A 380 -30.93 2.25 3.73
C ILE A 380 -32.28 2.05 3.06
N LYS A 381 -33.38 2.39 3.74
CA LYS A 381 -34.74 2.31 3.19
C LYS A 381 -35.30 3.69 2.85
N LYS A 382 -34.83 4.72 3.56
CA LYS A 382 -35.16 6.14 3.36
C LYS A 382 -33.94 7.00 3.71
N ASP A 383 -33.90 8.21 3.17
CA ASP A 383 -32.73 9.11 3.27
C ASP A 383 -32.29 9.37 4.72
N GLU A 384 -33.24 9.43 5.67
CA GLU A 384 -32.94 9.66 7.08
C GLU A 384 -32.13 8.52 7.72
N ASP A 385 -32.25 7.29 7.21
CA ASP A 385 -31.51 6.13 7.71
C ASP A 385 -30.00 6.32 7.56
N ALA A 386 -29.58 7.16 6.60
CA ALA A 386 -28.18 7.43 6.32
C ALA A 386 -27.44 8.07 7.51
N ALA A 387 -28.13 8.74 8.44
CA ALA A 387 -27.53 9.29 9.65
C ALA A 387 -27.14 8.21 10.66
N HIS A 388 -27.92 7.13 10.75
CA HIS A 388 -27.73 6.06 11.72
C HIS A 388 -26.41 5.31 11.56
N ARG A 389 -25.79 5.34 10.37
CA ARG A 389 -24.43 4.82 10.14
C ARG A 389 -23.42 5.40 11.12
N LYS A 390 -23.54 6.68 11.51
CA LYS A 390 -22.63 7.32 12.46
C LYS A 390 -23.12 7.18 13.89
N GLU A 391 -24.43 7.33 14.12
CA GLU A 391 -25.02 7.28 15.45
C GLU A 391 -24.83 5.91 16.11
N ILE A 392 -25.11 4.82 15.37
CA ILE A 392 -24.92 3.45 15.84
C ILE A 392 -23.45 3.20 16.18
N THR A 393 -22.53 3.56 15.28
CA THR A 393 -21.09 3.35 15.47
C THR A 393 -20.50 4.18 16.59
N LYS A 394 -20.98 5.41 16.83
CA LYS A 394 -20.49 6.24 17.95
C LYS A 394 -21.07 5.78 19.30
N LYS A 395 -22.24 5.13 19.30
CA LYS A 395 -22.87 4.59 20.51
C LYS A 395 -22.22 3.28 20.98
N ILE A 396 -21.68 2.50 20.04
CA ILE A 396 -20.94 1.25 20.27
C ILE A 396 -19.47 1.59 20.51
#